data_AF-A0A1Y4A644-F1
#
_entry.id   AF-A0A1Y4A644-F1
#
_cell.length_a   1.000
_cell.length_b   1.000
_cell.length_c   1.000
_cell.angle_alpha   90.00
_cell.angle_beta   90.00
_cell.angle_gamma   90.00
#
_symmetry.space_group_name_H-M   'P 1'
#
loop_
_entity.id
_entity.type
_entity.pdbx_description
1 polymer ?
#
loop_
_entity_poly.entity_id
_entity_poly.type
_entity_poly.pdbx_seq_one_letter_code
_entity_poly.pdbx_strand_id
1 'polypeptide(L)'
;MSDMSCSKSRRSMSILSLLLIFSLLLSTAAVAAPEPEKPNITAAAAIVMDYDTGAILYEKDADTMRVPASMTKVMTAYIIFEELEAGNLTLDTMVPISAENAQKSRDGKNYPASVPLPAGSSVSVDTLLKLIMIPSPAPAASLWLSISPAVRGPLSIG
;
A
#
# COMPACT_ATOMS: atom_id res chain seq x y z
N MET A 1 9.67 -86.31 0.29
CA MET A 1 10.35 -85.41 1.24
C MET A 1 10.49 -84.03 0.58
N SER A 2 9.38 -83.49 0.06
CA SER A 2 9.41 -82.45 -0.98
C SER A 2 8.42 -81.30 -0.73
N ASP A 3 7.52 -81.43 0.24
CA ASP A 3 6.44 -80.45 0.47
C ASP A 3 6.79 -79.39 1.53
N MET A 4 7.88 -79.58 2.29
CA MET A 4 8.20 -78.73 3.44
C MET A 4 8.92 -77.42 3.09
N SER A 5 9.38 -77.24 1.84
CA SER A 5 10.12 -76.05 1.41
C SER A 5 9.25 -74.89 0.91
N CYS A 6 7.96 -75.13 0.61
CA CYS A 6 7.08 -74.15 -0.05
C CYS A 6 6.37 -73.15 0.91
N SER A 7 6.23 -73.51 2.19
CA SER A 7 5.55 -72.67 3.21
C SER A 7 6.42 -71.50 3.71
N LYS A 8 7.74 -71.72 3.86
CA LYS A 8 8.69 -70.73 4.41
C LYS A 8 8.95 -69.56 3.45
N SER A 9 8.97 -69.83 2.14
CA SER A 9 9.14 -68.83 1.08
C SER A 9 7.95 -67.87 0.97
N ARG A 10 6.71 -68.36 1.09
CA ARG A 10 5.50 -67.53 1.07
C ARG A 10 5.42 -66.58 2.26
N ARG A 11 5.76 -67.05 3.46
CA ARG A 11 5.80 -66.21 4.68
C ARG A 11 6.89 -65.14 4.61
N SER A 12 8.05 -65.47 4.03
CA SER A 12 9.14 -64.51 3.82
C SER A 12 8.79 -63.42 2.79
N MET A 13 8.08 -63.76 1.71
CA MET A 13 7.61 -62.79 0.71
C MET A 13 6.54 -61.85 1.28
N SER A 14 5.63 -62.35 2.12
CA SER A 14 4.62 -61.51 2.78
C SER A 14 5.23 -60.50 3.74
N ILE A 15 6.26 -60.90 4.51
CA ILE A 15 6.97 -60.00 5.44
C ILE A 15 7.75 -58.93 4.68
N LEU A 16 8.44 -59.31 3.59
CA LEU A 16 9.20 -58.36 2.76
C LEU A 16 8.26 -57.35 2.08
N SER A 17 7.09 -57.80 1.61
CA SER A 17 6.07 -56.92 1.03
C SER A 17 5.46 -55.99 2.08
N LEU A 18 5.23 -56.46 3.31
CA LEU A 18 4.73 -55.62 4.41
C LEU A 18 5.77 -54.56 4.82
N LEU A 19 7.06 -54.92 4.85
CA LEU A 19 8.16 -54.00 5.14
C LEU A 19 8.35 -52.96 4.03
N LEU A 20 8.20 -53.35 2.76
CA LEU A 20 8.22 -52.43 1.63
C LEU A 20 7.05 -51.44 1.67
N ILE A 21 5.85 -51.91 1.99
CA ILE A 21 4.66 -51.06 2.14
C ILE A 21 4.84 -50.12 3.35
N PHE A 22 5.33 -50.62 4.48
CA PHE A 22 5.61 -49.80 5.67
C PHE A 22 6.68 -48.73 5.41
N SER A 23 7.73 -49.07 4.67
CA SER A 23 8.77 -48.12 4.23
C SER A 23 8.21 -47.06 3.28
N LEU A 24 7.25 -47.43 2.42
CA LEU A 24 6.62 -46.48 1.49
C LEU A 24 5.65 -45.53 2.22
N LEU A 25 4.94 -46.02 3.24
CA LEU A 25 4.08 -45.19 4.09
C LEU A 25 4.86 -44.22 4.98
N LEU A 26 6.08 -44.55 5.41
CA LEU A 26 6.91 -43.65 6.22
C LEU A 26 7.50 -42.48 5.40
N SER A 27 7.67 -42.67 4.09
CA SER A 27 8.32 -41.67 3.22
C SER A 27 7.40 -40.52 2.80
N THR A 28 6.10 -40.59 3.08
CA THR A 28 5.12 -39.52 2.74
C THR A 28 4.91 -38.52 3.87
N ALA A 29 5.73 -38.53 4.92
CA ALA A 29 5.78 -37.45 5.89
C ALA A 29 6.44 -36.22 5.25
N ALA A 30 5.68 -35.49 4.44
CA ALA A 30 6.07 -34.18 3.93
C ALA A 30 6.32 -33.28 5.14
N VAL A 31 7.57 -32.88 5.34
CA VAL A 31 7.95 -31.86 6.31
C VAL A 31 7.39 -30.54 5.77
N ALA A 32 6.21 -30.15 6.27
CA ALA A 32 5.67 -28.82 6.01
C ALA A 32 6.69 -27.80 6.54
N ALA A 33 7.25 -26.98 5.65
CA ALA A 33 8.08 -25.87 6.05
C ALA A 33 7.25 -24.94 6.96
N PRO A 34 7.80 -24.42 8.06
CA PRO A 34 7.08 -23.48 8.89
C PRO A 34 6.68 -22.27 8.04
N GLU A 35 5.37 -21.98 7.98
CA GLU A 35 4.92 -20.73 7.39
C GLU A 35 5.57 -19.56 8.15
N PRO A 36 6.04 -18.52 7.44
CA PRO A 36 6.60 -17.35 8.10
C PRO A 36 5.57 -16.75 9.06
N GLU A 37 5.98 -16.51 10.30
CA GLU A 37 5.11 -15.87 11.28
C GLU A 37 4.65 -14.51 10.74
N LYS A 38 3.33 -14.30 10.73
CA LYS A 38 2.75 -13.03 10.30
C LYS A 38 3.16 -11.93 11.29
N PRO A 39 3.54 -10.72 10.82
CA PRO A 39 3.91 -9.64 11.70
C PRO A 39 2.73 -9.24 12.59
N ASN A 40 2.99 -9.00 13.88
CA ASN A 40 1.96 -8.53 14.80
C ASN A 40 1.75 -7.01 14.61
N ILE A 41 0.78 -6.63 13.79
CA ILE A 41 0.43 -5.24 13.51
C ILE A 41 -0.69 -4.76 14.43
N THR A 42 -0.38 -3.81 15.30
CA THR A 42 -1.34 -3.18 16.24
C THR A 42 -2.30 -2.19 15.56
N ALA A 43 -1.96 -1.70 14.36
CA ALA A 43 -2.80 -0.78 13.60
C ALA A 43 -4.14 -1.41 13.18
N ALA A 44 -5.16 -0.57 13.00
CA ALA A 44 -6.50 -1.00 12.60
C ALA A 44 -6.59 -1.48 11.14
N ALA A 45 -5.62 -1.12 10.30
CA ALA A 45 -5.43 -1.68 8.96
C ALA A 45 -3.96 -1.56 8.56
N ALA A 46 -3.55 -2.42 7.64
CA ALA A 46 -2.24 -2.37 7.01
C ALA A 46 -2.27 -3.12 5.68
N ILE A 47 -1.43 -2.69 4.74
CA ILE A 47 -1.20 -3.37 3.47
C ILE A 47 0.28 -3.22 3.13
N VAL A 48 0.89 -4.29 2.62
CA VAL A 48 2.26 -4.31 2.10
C VAL A 48 2.19 -4.92 0.72
N MET A 49 2.67 -4.17 -0.27
CA MET A 49 2.65 -4.53 -1.67
C MET A 49 4.07 -4.45 -2.22
N ASP A 50 4.46 -5.44 -3.01
CA ASP A 50 5.63 -5.35 -3.86
C ASP A 50 5.39 -4.34 -4.99
N TYR A 51 6.27 -3.35 -5.13
CA TYR A 51 6.09 -2.25 -6.08
C TYR A 51 6.16 -2.72 -7.54
N ASP A 52 7.05 -3.66 -7.86
CA ASP A 52 7.31 -4.08 -9.24
C ASP A 52 6.23 -5.05 -9.74
N THR A 53 5.77 -5.96 -8.88
CA THR A 53 4.81 -7.00 -9.28
C THR A 53 3.37 -6.69 -8.85
N GLY A 54 3.16 -5.71 -7.96
CA GLY A 54 1.86 -5.46 -7.34
C GLY A 54 1.40 -6.58 -6.39
N ALA A 55 2.29 -7.51 -6.03
CA ALA A 55 1.92 -8.65 -5.19
C ALA A 55 1.67 -8.17 -3.74
N ILE A 56 0.51 -8.52 -3.18
CA ILE A 56 0.23 -8.27 -1.77
C ILE A 56 1.01 -9.27 -0.92
N LEU A 57 1.97 -8.76 -0.16
CA LEU A 57 2.80 -9.53 0.76
C LEU A 57 2.13 -9.68 2.13
N TYR A 58 1.29 -8.71 2.50
CA TYR A 58 0.54 -8.71 3.75
C TYR A 58 -0.65 -7.75 3.65
N GLU A 59 -1.78 -8.12 4.26
CA GLU A 59 -2.94 -7.24 4.40
C GLU A 59 -3.67 -7.49 5.72
N LYS A 60 -4.30 -6.43 6.23
CA LYS A 60 -5.19 -6.43 7.39
C LYS A 60 -6.24 -5.35 7.18
N ASP A 61 -7.50 -5.75 7.03
CA ASP A 61 -8.66 -4.88 6.83
C ASP A 61 -8.44 -3.77 5.77
N ALA A 62 -7.71 -4.08 4.68
CA ALA A 62 -7.20 -3.09 3.74
C ALA A 62 -8.31 -2.36 2.95
N ASP A 63 -9.38 -3.07 2.56
CA ASP A 63 -10.48 -2.51 1.76
C ASP A 63 -11.56 -1.81 2.59
N THR A 64 -11.45 -1.83 3.91
CA THR A 64 -12.43 -1.17 4.78
C THR A 64 -12.30 0.34 4.68
N MET A 65 -13.40 1.01 4.34
CA MET A 65 -13.49 2.47 4.21
C MET A 65 -13.03 3.20 5.47
N ARG A 66 -12.07 4.12 5.32
CA ARG A 66 -11.52 4.94 6.40
C ARG A 66 -11.30 6.37 5.93
N VAL A 67 -11.32 7.31 6.86
CA VAL A 67 -10.98 8.71 6.56
C VAL A 67 -9.46 8.80 6.34
N PRO A 68 -8.99 9.17 5.13
CA PRO A 68 -7.56 9.16 4.80
C PRO A 68 -6.76 10.29 5.47
N ALA A 69 -7.43 11.30 6.03
CA ALA A 69 -6.81 12.47 6.65
C ALA A 69 -5.70 13.06 5.75
N SER A 70 -4.47 13.19 6.24
CA SER A 70 -3.35 13.74 5.45
C SER A 70 -2.93 12.86 4.27
N MET A 71 -3.35 11.60 4.17
CA MET A 71 -3.04 10.74 3.01
C MET A 71 -3.68 11.25 1.71
N THR A 72 -4.74 12.07 1.78
CA THR A 72 -5.33 12.73 0.61
C THR A 72 -4.32 13.58 -0.17
N LYS A 73 -3.24 14.05 0.49
CA LYS A 73 -2.16 14.80 -0.16
C LYS A 73 -1.47 14.02 -1.27
N VAL A 74 -1.42 12.68 -1.18
CA VAL A 74 -0.87 11.82 -2.23
C VAL A 74 -1.66 11.99 -3.52
N MET A 75 -3.00 11.98 -3.45
CA MET A 75 -3.87 12.21 -4.60
C MET A 75 -3.70 13.64 -5.14
N THR A 76 -3.55 14.63 -4.26
CA THR A 76 -3.30 16.02 -4.70
C THR A 76 -1.99 16.13 -5.48
N ALA A 77 -0.90 15.54 -4.97
CA ALA A 77 0.39 15.52 -5.65
C ALA A 77 0.31 14.78 -6.99
N TYR A 78 -0.41 13.65 -7.03
CA TYR A 78 -0.65 12.89 -8.25
C TYR A 78 -1.30 13.73 -9.36
N ILE A 79 -2.36 14.48 -9.04
CA ILE A 79 -3.01 15.39 -10.01
C ILE A 79 -2.06 16.51 -10.46
N ILE A 80 -1.22 17.04 -9.56
CA ILE A 80 -0.20 18.05 -9.95
C ILE A 80 0.77 17.45 -10.98
N PHE A 81 1.23 16.22 -10.77
CA PHE A 81 2.12 15.55 -11.71
C PHE A 81 1.45 15.27 -13.06
N GLU A 82 0.18 14.87 -13.08
CA GLU A 82 -0.59 14.71 -14.33
C GLU A 82 -0.68 16.03 -15.13
N GLU A 83 -0.92 17.15 -14.47
CA GLU A 83 -0.99 18.47 -15.13
C GLU A 83 0.38 18.95 -15.64
N LEU A 84 1.46 18.60 -14.94
CA LEU A 84 2.83 18.86 -15.37
C LEU A 84 3.19 18.01 -16.59
N GLU A 85 2.84 16.72 -16.60
CA GLU A 85 3.07 15.80 -17.71
C GLU A 85 2.25 16.18 -18.95
N ALA A 86 1.00 16.61 -18.75
CA ALA A 86 0.14 17.13 -19.80
C ALA A 86 0.61 18.49 -20.37
N GLY A 87 1.58 19.15 -19.73
CA GLY A 87 2.10 20.45 -20.14
C GLY A 87 1.16 21.63 -19.86
N ASN A 88 0.09 21.41 -19.10
CA ASN A 88 -0.84 22.47 -18.68
C ASN A 88 -0.19 23.42 -17.66
N LEU A 89 0.80 22.92 -16.94
CA LEU A 89 1.56 23.67 -15.94
C LEU A 89 3.06 23.39 -16.08
N THR A 90 3.85 24.30 -15.55
CA THR A 90 5.29 24.12 -15.36
C THR A 90 5.63 24.34 -13.88
N LEU A 91 6.80 23.87 -13.45
CA LEU A 91 7.27 24.10 -12.09
C LEU A 91 7.40 25.59 -11.74
N ASP A 92 7.69 26.43 -12.74
CA ASP A 92 7.82 27.88 -12.62
C ASP A 92 6.48 28.62 -12.73
N THR A 93 5.38 27.91 -13.02
CA THR A 93 4.06 28.53 -13.12
C THR A 93 3.69 29.16 -11.78
N MET A 94 3.36 30.46 -11.81
CA MET A 94 3.01 31.22 -10.63
C MET A 94 1.52 31.07 -10.30
N VAL A 95 1.24 30.54 -9.12
CA VAL A 95 -0.11 30.31 -8.61
C VAL A 95 -0.50 31.42 -7.63
N PRO A 96 -1.58 32.17 -7.88
CA PRO A 96 -2.01 33.23 -6.98
C PRO A 96 -2.58 32.65 -5.68
N ILE A 97 -2.16 33.19 -4.54
CA ILE A 97 -2.68 32.79 -3.23
C ILE A 97 -3.88 33.68 -2.86
N SER A 98 -5.04 33.05 -2.65
CA SER A 98 -6.22 33.76 -2.15
C SER A 98 -6.03 34.27 -0.72
N ALA A 99 -6.68 35.38 -0.38
CA ALA A 99 -6.64 35.93 0.98
C ALA A 99 -7.10 34.90 2.03
N GLU A 100 -8.11 34.09 1.70
CA GLU A 100 -8.61 33.00 2.54
C GLU A 100 -7.54 31.94 2.81
N ASN A 101 -6.85 31.45 1.78
CA ASN A 101 -5.82 30.43 1.94
C ASN A 101 -4.60 30.98 2.69
N ALA A 102 -4.26 32.25 2.46
CA ALA A 102 -3.23 32.93 3.25
C ALA A 102 -3.63 33.04 4.73
N GLN A 103 -4.89 33.33 5.05
CA GLN A 103 -5.38 33.37 6.42
C GLN A 103 -5.38 31.98 7.07
N LYS A 104 -5.91 30.95 6.38
CA LYS A 104 -5.90 29.55 6.86
C LYS A 104 -4.49 29.07 7.17
N SER A 105 -3.52 29.44 6.34
CA SER A 105 -2.11 29.06 6.55
C SER A 105 -1.48 29.65 7.81
N ARG A 106 -2.08 30.70 8.38
CA ARG A 106 -1.63 31.37 9.61
C ARG A 106 -2.43 30.96 10.84
N ASP A 107 -3.49 30.18 10.66
CA ASP A 107 -4.32 29.66 11.74
C ASP A 107 -3.67 28.44 12.37
N GLY A 108 -2.67 28.70 13.24
CA GLY A 108 -1.98 27.65 13.98
C GLY A 108 -2.86 26.91 15.01
N LYS A 109 -4.07 27.40 15.29
CA LYS A 109 -5.02 26.72 16.19
C LYS A 109 -5.70 25.56 15.48
N ASN A 110 -6.19 25.80 14.27
CA ASN A 110 -6.86 24.76 13.47
C ASN A 110 -5.88 23.98 12.58
N TYR A 111 -4.72 24.57 12.25
CA TYR A 111 -3.71 23.96 11.39
C TYR A 111 -2.29 24.14 11.95
N PRO A 112 -1.94 23.43 13.03
CA PRO A 112 -0.71 23.66 13.81
C PRO A 112 0.61 23.41 13.05
N ALA A 113 0.58 22.69 11.92
CA ALA A 113 1.75 22.41 11.09
C ALA A 113 1.70 23.11 9.71
N SER A 114 0.89 24.17 9.58
CA SER A 114 0.85 24.99 8.37
C SER A 114 2.07 25.88 8.22
N VAL A 115 2.54 26.02 6.98
CA VAL A 115 3.53 27.03 6.62
C VAL A 115 2.78 28.30 6.19
N PRO A 116 3.04 29.46 6.81
CA PRO A 116 2.39 30.72 6.43
C PRO A 116 2.64 31.09 4.97
N LEU A 117 1.56 31.32 4.24
CA LEU A 117 1.59 31.75 2.85
C LEU A 117 1.55 33.30 2.77
N PRO A 118 2.29 33.90 1.83
CA PRO A 118 2.28 35.34 1.61
C PRO A 118 0.97 35.79 0.92
N ALA A 119 0.16 36.58 1.63
CA ALA A 119 -1.14 37.06 1.14
C ALA A 119 -0.98 38.01 -0.05
N GLY A 120 -1.84 37.85 -1.08
CA GLY A 120 -1.84 38.73 -2.26
C GLY A 120 -0.65 38.55 -3.19
N SER A 121 0.15 37.50 -2.99
CA SER A 121 1.27 37.14 -3.85
C SER A 121 1.02 35.83 -4.57
N SER A 122 1.85 35.55 -5.58
CA SER A 122 1.86 34.25 -6.25
C SER A 122 3.06 33.44 -5.81
N VAL A 123 2.92 32.12 -5.77
CA VAL A 123 3.98 31.17 -5.43
C VAL A 123 4.10 30.14 -6.55
N SER A 124 5.32 29.69 -6.86
CA SER A 124 5.53 28.72 -7.93
C SER A 124 4.92 27.36 -7.61
N VAL A 125 4.54 26.61 -8.64
CA VAL A 125 4.08 25.20 -8.50
C VAL A 125 5.12 24.36 -7.76
N ASP A 126 6.41 24.53 -8.06
CA ASP A 126 7.51 23.85 -7.36
C ASP A 126 7.47 24.10 -5.85
N THR A 127 7.28 25.35 -5.43
CA THR A 127 7.20 25.70 -4.01
C THR A 127 5.96 25.09 -3.37
N LEU A 128 4.80 25.14 -4.04
CA LEU A 128 3.57 24.54 -3.53
C LEU A 128 3.68 23.02 -3.38
N LEU A 129 4.31 22.34 -4.34
CA LEU A 129 4.54 20.90 -4.30
C LEU A 129 5.45 20.52 -3.12
N LYS A 130 6.54 21.26 -2.92
CA LYS A 130 7.41 21.10 -1.75
C LYS A 130 6.67 21.29 -0.44
N LEU A 131 5.79 22.30 -0.37
CA LEU A 131 4.96 22.53 0.81
C LEU A 131 4.00 21.36 1.07
N ILE A 132 3.38 20.76 0.04
CA ILE A 132 2.49 19.60 0.19
C ILE A 132 3.23 18.39 0.80
N MET A 133 4.51 18.21 0.46
CA MET A 133 5.33 17.09 0.94
C MET A 133 5.84 17.25 2.39
N ILE A 134 5.80 18.46 2.95
CA ILE A 134 6.15 18.66 4.36
C ILE A 134 5.14 17.90 5.24
N PRO A 135 5.56 17.32 6.38
CA PRO A 135 4.63 16.73 7.32
C PRO A 135 3.60 17.75 7.83
N SER A 136 2.34 17.57 7.42
CA SER A 136 1.17 18.25 7.97
C SER A 136 0.90 19.76 7.66
N PRO A 137 1.22 20.36 6.50
CA PRO A 137 0.57 21.60 6.06
C PRO A 137 -0.62 21.29 5.14
N ALA A 138 -1.83 21.35 5.68
CA ALA A 138 -3.09 21.23 4.95
C ALA A 138 -3.40 22.35 3.90
N PRO A 139 -2.96 23.62 4.07
CA PRO A 139 -3.39 24.71 3.20
C PRO A 139 -2.90 24.62 1.75
N ALA A 140 -1.70 24.08 1.51
CA ALA A 140 -1.15 23.98 0.15
C ALA A 140 -1.97 23.02 -0.73
N ALA A 141 -2.40 21.88 -0.17
CA ALA A 141 -3.29 20.95 -0.86
C ALA A 141 -4.68 21.56 -1.12
N SER A 142 -5.22 22.32 -0.15
CA SER A 142 -6.49 23.03 -0.32
C SER A 142 -6.42 24.12 -1.38
N LEU A 143 -5.28 24.81 -1.53
CA LEU A 143 -5.08 25.81 -2.58
C LEU A 143 -5.10 25.16 -3.97
N TRP A 144 -4.44 24.01 -4.13
CA TRP A 144 -4.47 23.26 -5.39
C TRP A 144 -5.89 22.84 -5.81
N LEU A 145 -6.67 22.31 -4.87
CA LEU A 145 -8.06 21.93 -5.12
C LEU A 145 -8.94 23.13 -5.55
N SER A 146 -8.59 24.35 -5.11
CA SER A 146 -9.33 25.55 -5.49
C SER A 146 -8.99 26.08 -6.89
N ILE A 147 -7.84 25.70 -7.47
CA ILE A 147 -7.38 26.21 -8.77
C ILE A 147 -7.57 25.20 -9.91
N SER A 148 -7.54 23.89 -9.65
CA SER A 148 -7.66 22.89 -10.71
C SER A 148 -9.12 22.74 -11.18
N PRO A 149 -9.42 22.92 -12.49
CA PRO A 149 -10.73 22.58 -13.06
C PRO A 149 -11.04 21.08 -12.99
N ALA A 150 -10.02 20.23 -12.97
CA ALA A 150 -10.17 18.76 -13.02
C ALA A 150 -10.83 18.18 -11.76
N VAL A 151 -10.73 18.86 -10.61
CA VAL A 151 -11.30 18.38 -9.33
C VAL A 151 -12.73 18.88 -9.09
N ARG A 152 -13.31 19.67 -10.01
CA ARG A 152 -14.71 20.10 -9.96
C ARG A 152 -15.70 19.08 -10.56
N GLY A 153 -15.22 17.98 -11.12
CA GLY A 153 -16.06 16.86 -11.54
C GLY A 153 -16.50 16.00 -10.35
N PRO A 154 -17.69 15.38 -10.37
CA PRO A 154 -18.03 14.38 -9.38
C PRO A 154 -16.98 13.28 -9.46
N LEU A 155 -16.30 13.00 -8.34
CA LEU A 155 -15.49 11.80 -8.20
C LEU A 155 -16.44 10.62 -8.37
N SER A 156 -16.56 10.12 -9.61
CA SER A 156 -17.28 8.91 -9.96
C SER A 156 -16.44 7.74 -9.47
N ILE A 157 -16.51 7.48 -8.18
CA ILE A 157 -16.10 6.22 -7.59
C ILE A 157 -17.17 5.21 -8.01
N GLY A 158 -16.89 4.47 -9.08
CA GLY A 158 -17.68 3.32 -9.52
C GLY A 158 -17.33 2.07 -8.70
#